data_AF-A0A3M2DWW2-F1
#
_entry.id   AF-A0A3M2DWW2-F1
#
_cell.length_a   1.000
_cell.length_b   1.000
_cell.length_c   1.000
_cell.angle_alpha   90.00
_cell.angle_beta   90.00
_cell.angle_gamma   90.00
#
_symmetry.space_group_name_H-M   'P 1'
#
loop_
_entity.id
_entity.type
_entity.pdbx_description
1 polymer ?
#
loop_
_entity_poly.entity_id
_entity_poly.type
_entity_poly.pdbx_seq_one_letter_code
_entity_poly.pdbx_strand_id
1 'polypeptide(L)'
;MMRRSPLVAAFVSPLAIARLSARAWLRLAAYVVAASAVLGAVAWAAGRGRIRELALAYVFPDSWRGAARFVIDRFFEAQQRAVSDNVVLSGSLALVTVLLFWLKEALSVQFERDARLVPAPMRELPLSVQAWEEIKLFALFVAVQLAVFWIGYHPGRARDIASVALSYAWLFFMFAVDFTSPVLQRHGGHYSRILKVLARHPVATLGFGALFAAPSLVASRLWPHDLWMIFGANVIGIAWAAVAGTWFGAHLYDEFERTARAGIAVRALAWAMVVGALAFNGYRTGALVLSVHHKSQLLKLDYDVALSSFGIDLPPLRSVLSREVEMGVHLDVRIHNPTPFDVAIERNRLVLAHDGAPVATGRLAPMSVPAGATVEQRVALSVAIAPGALRRGWALADVDRWSATLYVEVAPGFEFPIYLIE
;
A
#
# COMPACT_ATOMS: atom_id res chain seq x y z
N MET A 1 6.11 42.79 -3.35
CA MET A 1 6.92 41.59 -3.69
C MET A 1 6.91 41.47 -5.21
N MET A 2 8.06 41.39 -5.90
CA MET A 2 8.07 41.19 -7.36
C MET A 2 7.40 39.85 -7.69
N ARG A 3 6.39 39.85 -8.57
CA ARG A 3 5.67 38.64 -9.00
C ARG A 3 6.62 37.72 -9.75
N ARG A 4 7.12 36.68 -9.07
CA ARG A 4 7.82 35.57 -9.71
C ARG A 4 6.79 34.59 -10.27
N SER A 5 7.12 33.91 -11.36
CA SER A 5 6.27 32.82 -11.85
C SER A 5 6.13 31.74 -10.75
N PRO A 6 4.97 31.07 -10.64
CA PRO A 6 4.78 29.99 -9.67
C PRO A 6 5.85 28.90 -9.73
N LEU A 7 6.39 28.65 -10.92
CA LEU A 7 7.50 27.72 -11.13
C LEU A 7 8.79 28.19 -10.45
N VAL A 8 9.22 29.43 -10.71
CA VAL A 8 10.41 30.01 -10.06
C VAL A 8 10.18 30.07 -8.55
N ALA A 9 8.96 30.35 -8.13
CA ALA A 9 8.60 30.33 -6.73
C ALA A 9 8.83 28.95 -6.10
N ALA A 10 8.27 27.88 -6.67
CA ALA A 10 8.46 26.52 -6.18
C ALA A 10 9.94 26.15 -6.01
N PHE A 11 10.78 26.42 -7.01
CA PHE A 11 12.20 26.03 -6.98
C PHE A 11 13.11 26.93 -6.13
N VAL A 12 12.73 28.19 -5.90
CA VAL A 12 13.48 29.10 -5.02
C VAL A 12 13.01 29.00 -3.55
N SER A 13 11.87 28.36 -3.31
CA SER A 13 11.30 28.18 -1.96
C SER A 13 12.24 27.57 -0.91
N PRO A 14 13.23 26.71 -1.21
CA PRO A 14 14.18 26.24 -0.18
C PRO A 14 14.99 27.37 0.46
N LEU A 15 15.27 28.45 -0.29
CA LEU A 15 15.99 29.62 0.23
C LEU A 15 15.16 30.45 1.22
N ALA A 16 13.87 30.16 1.39
CA ALA A 16 13.01 30.83 2.37
C ALA A 16 13.48 30.59 3.81
N ILE A 17 14.18 29.49 4.08
CA ILE A 17 14.69 29.17 5.42
C ILE A 17 15.67 30.24 5.94
N ALA A 18 16.42 30.89 5.05
CA ALA A 18 17.35 31.97 5.39
C ALA A 18 16.64 33.25 5.85
N ARG A 19 15.31 33.34 5.70
CA ARG A 19 14.48 34.49 6.10
C ARG A 19 13.77 34.29 7.43
N LEU A 20 14.03 33.19 8.12
CA LEU A 20 13.40 32.92 9.41
C LEU A 20 13.96 33.85 10.49
N SER A 21 13.06 34.40 11.30
CA SER A 21 13.43 35.07 12.55
C SER A 21 13.86 34.04 13.61
N ALA A 22 14.49 34.50 14.70
CA ALA A 22 14.82 33.64 15.84
C ALA A 22 13.59 32.92 16.43
N ARG A 23 12.42 33.58 16.44
CA ARG A 23 11.16 32.96 16.93
C ARG A 23 10.66 31.88 15.97
N ALA A 24 10.77 32.11 14.66
CA ALA A 24 10.42 31.11 13.66
C ALA A 24 11.37 29.90 13.72
N TRP A 25 12.67 30.13 13.93
CA TRP A 25 13.65 29.07 14.18
C TRP A 25 13.30 28.22 15.41
N LEU A 26 12.89 28.84 16.51
CA LEU A 26 12.46 28.10 17.70
C LEU A 26 11.23 27.22 17.43
N ARG A 27 10.25 27.73 16.68
CA ARG A 27 9.07 26.94 16.27
C ARG A 27 9.43 25.81 15.32
N LEU A 28 10.36 26.05 14.39
CA LEU A 28 10.87 25.02 13.49
C LEU A 28 11.61 23.92 14.27
N ALA A 29 12.45 24.28 15.23
CA ALA A 29 13.12 23.32 16.10
C ALA A 29 12.12 22.48 16.91
N ALA A 30 11.11 23.11 17.51
CA ALA A 30 10.04 22.41 18.20
C ALA A 30 9.30 21.43 17.25
N TYR A 31 9.03 21.86 16.01
CA TYR A 31 8.38 21.03 15.00
C TYR A 31 9.24 19.82 14.61
N VAL A 32 10.54 20.02 14.38
CA VAL A 32 11.50 18.94 14.08
C VAL A 32 11.56 17.93 15.23
N VAL A 33 11.66 18.40 16.48
CA VAL A 33 11.71 17.52 17.66
C VAL A 33 10.43 16.72 17.78
N ALA A 34 9.26 17.36 17.66
CA ALA A 34 7.97 16.69 17.75
C ALA A 34 7.79 15.67 16.61
N ALA A 35 8.12 16.03 15.37
CA ALA A 35 8.03 15.13 14.21
C ALA A 35 8.99 13.94 14.37
N SER A 36 10.21 14.17 14.86
CA SER A 36 11.19 13.12 15.16
C SER A 36 10.69 12.19 16.26
N ALA A 37 10.04 12.71 17.30
CA ALA A 37 9.46 11.89 18.37
C ALA A 37 8.32 11.01 17.84
N VAL A 38 7.42 11.58 17.03
CA VAL A 38 6.30 10.84 16.42
C VAL A 38 6.84 9.75 15.50
N LEU A 39 7.67 10.09 14.51
CA LEU A 39 8.17 9.10 13.56
C LEU A 39 9.16 8.13 14.18
N GLY A 40 9.95 8.55 15.18
CA GLY A 40 10.81 7.67 15.95
C GLY A 40 10.03 6.63 16.76
N ALA A 41 8.92 7.04 17.39
CA ALA A 41 8.01 6.09 18.05
C ALA A 41 7.40 5.09 17.05
N VAL A 42 7.05 5.56 15.85
CA VAL A 42 6.58 4.68 14.76
C VAL A 42 7.67 3.72 14.30
N ALA A 43 8.89 4.19 14.03
CA ALA A 43 10.02 3.32 13.63
C ALA A 43 10.31 2.27 14.70
N TRP A 44 10.34 2.67 15.96
CA TRP A 44 10.53 1.76 17.10
C TRP A 44 9.43 0.70 17.19
N ALA A 45 8.16 1.10 17.08
CA ALA A 45 7.03 0.18 17.16
C ALA A 45 6.94 -0.74 15.93
N ALA A 46 7.25 -0.23 14.74
CA ALA A 46 7.30 -0.98 13.49
C ALA A 46 8.41 -2.03 13.52
N GLY A 47 9.61 -1.68 14.00
CA GLY A 47 10.73 -2.62 14.16
C GLY A 47 10.44 -3.78 15.12
N ARG A 48 9.41 -3.64 15.97
CA ARG A 48 8.91 -4.71 16.85
C ARG A 48 7.65 -5.41 16.33
N GLY A 49 7.21 -5.12 15.10
CA GLY A 49 5.99 -5.69 14.51
C GLY A 49 4.67 -5.15 15.10
N ARG A 50 4.71 -4.26 16.09
CA ARG A 50 3.54 -3.88 16.91
C ARG A 50 2.49 -3.08 16.15
N ILE A 51 2.89 -2.21 15.22
CA ILE A 51 1.94 -1.35 14.49
C ILE A 51 0.98 -2.20 13.66
N ARG A 52 1.53 -3.18 12.92
CA ARG A 52 0.73 -4.09 12.10
C ARG A 52 -0.21 -4.91 12.96
N GLU A 53 0.27 -5.43 14.09
CA GLU A 53 -0.54 -6.22 15.01
C GLU A 53 -1.67 -5.42 15.65
N LEU A 54 -1.40 -4.19 16.11
CA LEU A 54 -2.42 -3.30 16.67
C LEU A 54 -3.48 -2.93 15.64
N ALA A 55 -3.07 -2.60 14.40
CA ALA A 55 -3.99 -2.29 13.32
C ALA A 55 -4.89 -3.50 12.98
N LEU A 56 -4.30 -4.69 12.86
CA LEU A 56 -5.05 -5.93 12.63
C LEU A 56 -5.99 -6.25 13.80
N ALA A 57 -5.56 -6.02 15.04
CA ALA A 57 -6.36 -6.27 16.22
C ALA A 57 -7.54 -5.31 16.37
N TYR A 58 -7.38 -4.06 15.93
CA TYR A 58 -8.44 -3.07 15.93
C TYR A 58 -9.50 -3.33 14.84
N VAL A 59 -9.07 -3.76 13.66
CA VAL A 59 -9.95 -3.91 12.48
C VAL A 59 -10.58 -5.30 12.38
N PHE A 60 -9.86 -6.35 12.77
CA PHE A 60 -10.27 -7.74 12.53
C PHE A 60 -10.39 -8.55 13.83
N PRO A 61 -11.42 -9.43 13.93
CA PRO A 61 -11.51 -10.41 15.01
C PRO A 61 -10.32 -11.38 14.95
N ASP A 62 -9.98 -11.99 16.09
CA ASP A 62 -8.82 -12.89 16.23
C ASP A 62 -8.74 -13.96 15.13
N SER A 63 -9.89 -14.57 14.81
CA SER A 63 -10.00 -15.63 13.79
C SER A 63 -9.63 -15.19 12.37
N TRP A 64 -9.71 -13.90 12.06
CA TRP A 64 -9.44 -13.35 10.73
C TRP A 64 -8.04 -12.74 10.60
N ARG A 65 -7.34 -12.49 11.70
CA ARG A 65 -6.04 -11.80 11.69
C ARG A 65 -4.98 -12.52 10.88
N GLY A 66 -4.99 -13.86 10.87
CA GLY A 66 -4.08 -14.66 10.03
C GLY A 66 -4.30 -14.43 8.54
N ALA A 67 -5.56 -14.50 8.09
CA ALA A 67 -5.95 -14.24 6.70
C ALA A 67 -5.66 -12.79 6.30
N ALA A 68 -5.99 -11.83 7.16
CA ALA A 68 -5.71 -10.42 6.91
C ALA A 68 -4.20 -10.14 6.81
N ARG A 69 -3.37 -10.74 7.68
CA ARG A 69 -1.91 -10.64 7.62
C ARG A 69 -1.38 -11.20 6.31
N PHE A 70 -1.83 -12.39 5.92
CA PHE A 70 -1.45 -13.01 4.65
C PHE A 70 -1.78 -12.10 3.46
N VAL A 71 -2.99 -11.55 3.42
CA VAL A 71 -3.43 -10.65 2.35
C VAL A 71 -2.55 -9.41 2.29
N ILE A 72 -2.32 -8.75 3.44
CA ILE A 72 -1.45 -7.56 3.52
C ILE A 72 -0.05 -7.88 3.00
N ASP A 73 0.57 -8.95 3.52
CA ASP A 73 1.93 -9.32 3.17
C ASP A 73 2.03 -9.62 1.66
N ARG A 74 1.06 -10.35 1.10
CA ARG A 74 0.98 -10.59 -0.34
C ARG A 74 0.79 -9.32 -1.17
N PHE A 75 -0.03 -8.37 -0.71
CA PHE A 75 -0.17 -7.09 -1.40
C PHE A 75 1.17 -6.36 -1.48
N PHE A 76 1.89 -6.25 -0.36
CA PHE A 76 3.18 -5.57 -0.31
C PHE A 76 4.27 -6.29 -1.10
N GLU A 77 4.29 -7.62 -1.11
CA GLU A 77 5.18 -8.44 -1.95
C GLU A 77 4.90 -8.27 -3.45
N ALA A 78 3.62 -8.17 -3.84
CA ALA A 78 3.22 -8.00 -5.23
C ALA A 78 3.49 -6.58 -5.76
N GLN A 79 3.63 -5.59 -4.87
CA GLN A 79 3.93 -4.23 -5.29
C GLN A 79 5.37 -4.06 -5.74
N GLN A 80 5.56 -3.18 -6.73
CA GLN A 80 6.86 -2.60 -6.98
C GLN A 80 7.34 -1.88 -5.73
N ARG A 81 8.62 -2.07 -5.38
CA ARG A 81 9.22 -1.49 -4.18
C ARG A 81 9.03 0.03 -4.07
N ALA A 82 9.05 0.74 -5.20
CA ALA A 82 8.79 2.18 -5.25
C ALA A 82 7.39 2.57 -4.74
N VAL A 83 6.36 1.76 -5.03
CA VAL A 83 5.00 1.99 -4.54
C VAL A 83 4.96 1.84 -3.01
N SER A 84 5.55 0.76 -2.49
CA SER A 84 5.64 0.50 -1.04
C SER A 84 6.43 1.59 -0.30
N ASP A 85 7.58 2.01 -0.83
CA ASP A 85 8.36 3.13 -0.29
C ASP A 85 7.51 4.42 -0.24
N ASN A 86 6.84 4.74 -1.35
CA ASN A 86 5.99 5.93 -1.44
C ASN A 86 4.83 5.89 -0.45
N VAL A 87 4.26 4.71 -0.16
CA VAL A 87 3.20 4.54 0.85
C VAL A 87 3.72 4.83 2.25
N VAL A 88 4.91 4.31 2.59
CA VAL A 88 5.55 4.55 3.88
C VAL A 88 5.84 6.05 4.05
N LEU A 89 6.41 6.69 3.04
CA LEU A 89 6.71 8.13 3.05
C LEU A 89 5.44 8.97 3.15
N SER A 90 4.47 8.71 2.28
CA SER A 90 3.17 9.37 2.24
C SER A 90 2.40 9.20 3.56
N GLY A 91 2.40 7.99 4.12
CA GLY A 91 1.73 7.69 5.39
C GLY A 91 2.41 8.38 6.57
N SER A 92 3.74 8.44 6.58
CA SER A 92 4.48 9.19 7.62
C SER A 92 4.25 10.70 7.54
N LEU A 93 4.14 11.28 6.32
CA LEU A 93 3.71 12.66 6.12
C LEU A 93 2.31 12.88 6.69
N ALA A 94 1.33 12.07 6.27
CA ALA A 94 -0.05 12.20 6.73
C ALA A 94 -0.18 12.10 8.26
N LEU A 95 0.59 11.20 8.89
CA LEU A 95 0.64 11.06 10.34
C LEU A 95 1.17 12.32 11.03
N VAL A 96 2.30 12.85 10.54
CA VAL A 96 2.88 14.09 11.07
C VAL A 96 1.94 15.27 10.86
N THR A 97 1.29 15.36 9.71
CA THR A 97 0.27 16.39 9.43
C THR A 97 -0.85 16.31 10.44
N VAL A 98 -1.50 15.17 10.62
CA VAL A 98 -2.68 15.03 11.48
C VAL A 98 -2.33 15.32 12.95
N LEU A 99 -1.18 14.87 13.44
CA LEU A 99 -0.81 15.02 14.84
C LEU A 99 -0.21 16.40 15.17
N LEU A 100 0.52 16.99 14.22
CA LEU A 100 1.32 18.20 14.43
C LEU A 100 0.86 19.39 13.58
N PHE A 101 -0.36 19.37 13.03
CA PHE A 101 -0.88 20.47 12.22
C PHE A 101 -0.83 21.82 12.95
N TRP A 102 -1.12 21.84 14.25
CA TRP A 102 -1.11 23.06 15.08
C TRP A 102 0.30 23.68 15.18
N LEU A 103 1.34 22.85 15.23
CA LEU A 103 2.72 23.30 15.34
C LEU A 103 3.25 23.77 13.98
N LYS A 104 2.89 23.04 12.91
CA LYS A 104 3.09 23.47 11.52
C LYS A 104 2.43 24.82 11.27
N GLU A 105 1.20 24.99 11.73
CA GLU A 105 0.43 26.21 11.60
C GLU A 105 1.07 27.37 12.37
N ALA A 106 1.50 27.14 13.62
CA ALA A 106 2.22 28.14 14.40
C ALA A 106 3.53 28.59 13.72
N LEU A 107 4.30 27.67 13.16
CA LEU A 107 5.49 28.01 12.37
C LEU A 107 5.12 28.88 11.15
N SER A 108 4.10 28.47 10.40
CA SER A 108 3.60 29.20 9.23
C SER A 108 3.15 30.62 9.58
N VAL A 109 2.37 30.82 10.65
CA VAL A 109 1.97 32.15 11.17
C VAL A 109 3.19 33.02 11.41
N GLN A 110 4.16 32.50 12.16
CA GLN A 110 5.31 33.28 12.61
C GLN A 110 6.10 33.75 11.39
N PHE A 111 6.38 32.83 10.48
CA PHE A 111 7.13 33.13 9.28
C PHE A 111 6.40 34.11 8.36
N GLU A 112 5.09 33.94 8.14
CA GLU A 112 4.27 34.85 7.35
C GLU A 112 4.30 36.28 7.89
N ARG A 113 4.14 36.44 9.21
CA ARG A 113 4.15 37.76 9.88
C ARG A 113 5.52 38.42 9.79
N ASP A 114 6.57 37.68 10.12
CA ASP A 114 7.93 38.22 10.19
C ASP A 114 8.44 38.63 8.81
N ALA A 115 8.17 37.81 7.79
CA ALA A 115 8.58 38.07 6.41
C ALA A 115 7.57 38.90 5.61
N ARG A 116 6.43 39.30 6.21
CA ARG A 116 5.34 40.07 5.59
C ARG A 116 4.92 39.50 4.23
N LEU A 117 4.68 38.19 4.18
CA LEU A 117 4.52 37.45 2.92
C LEU A 117 3.21 37.78 2.20
N VAL A 118 2.11 37.93 2.94
CA VAL A 118 0.78 38.23 2.39
C VAL A 118 0.31 39.60 2.89
N PRO A 119 -0.05 40.54 2.00
CA PRO A 119 -0.48 41.89 2.38
C PRO A 119 -1.99 41.96 2.69
N ALA A 120 -2.51 40.97 3.40
CA ALA A 120 -3.94 40.87 3.75
C ALA A 120 -4.12 40.49 5.22
N PRO A 121 -5.20 40.94 5.89
CA PRO A 121 -5.49 40.53 7.25
C PRO A 121 -5.80 39.03 7.29
N MET A 122 -5.25 38.35 8.30
CA MET A 122 -5.51 36.93 8.56
C MET A 122 -7.01 36.71 8.83
N ARG A 123 -7.59 35.70 8.19
CA ARG A 123 -8.99 35.28 8.32
C ARG A 123 -9.02 33.80 8.65
N GLU A 124 -8.59 33.47 9.86
CA GLU A 124 -8.44 32.09 10.28
C GLU A 124 -9.79 31.37 10.30
N LEU A 125 -9.80 30.16 9.74
CA LEU A 125 -10.96 29.28 9.85
C LEU A 125 -11.08 28.79 11.30
N PRO A 126 -12.30 28.56 11.83
CA PRO A 126 -12.47 27.89 13.11
C PRO A 126 -11.74 26.55 13.13
N LEU A 127 -11.16 26.17 14.28
CA LEU A 127 -10.40 24.91 14.42
C LEU A 127 -11.19 23.67 13.98
N SER A 128 -12.49 23.62 14.24
CA SER A 128 -13.37 22.53 13.79
C SER A 128 -13.44 22.43 12.27
N VAL A 129 -13.43 23.56 11.57
CA VAL A 129 -13.43 23.61 10.11
C VAL A 129 -12.07 23.18 9.57
N GLN A 130 -10.97 23.60 10.20
CA GLN A 130 -9.61 23.16 9.83
C GLN A 130 -9.48 21.64 10.00
N ALA A 131 -9.85 21.10 11.17
CA ALA A 131 -9.85 19.67 11.43
C ALA A 131 -10.72 18.91 10.41
N TRP A 132 -11.89 19.45 10.05
CA TRP A 132 -12.74 18.85 9.03
C TRP A 132 -12.08 18.85 7.65
N GLU A 133 -11.41 19.93 7.25
CA GLU A 133 -10.65 20.00 6.00
C GLU A 133 -9.52 18.95 5.97
N GLU A 134 -8.78 18.77 7.07
CA GLU A 134 -7.74 17.73 7.19
C GLU A 134 -8.30 16.32 7.06
N ILE A 135 -9.48 16.04 7.65
CA ILE A 135 -10.17 14.75 7.48
C ILE A 135 -10.50 14.47 6.01
N LYS A 136 -10.92 15.48 5.22
CA LYS A 136 -11.19 15.27 3.78
C LYS A 136 -9.93 14.92 3.03
N LEU A 137 -8.84 15.63 3.34
CA LEU A 137 -7.55 15.38 2.71
C LEU A 137 -7.05 13.97 3.04
N PHE A 138 -7.19 13.55 4.30
CA PHE A 138 -6.86 12.20 4.74
C PHE A 138 -7.73 11.12 4.04
N ALA A 139 -9.04 11.35 3.92
CA ALA A 139 -9.93 10.42 3.21
C ALA A 139 -9.56 10.30 1.71
N LEU A 140 -9.27 11.42 1.06
CA LEU A 140 -8.78 11.45 -0.32
C LEU A 140 -7.45 10.70 -0.45
N PHE A 141 -6.54 10.90 0.50
CA PHE A 141 -5.26 10.20 0.58
C PHE A 141 -5.42 8.69 0.63
N VAL A 142 -6.24 8.18 1.55
CA VAL A 142 -6.48 6.74 1.67
C VAL A 142 -7.13 6.20 0.38
N ALA A 143 -8.09 6.92 -0.19
CA ALA A 143 -8.78 6.51 -1.41
C ALA A 143 -7.82 6.37 -2.60
N VAL A 144 -6.98 7.40 -2.85
CA VAL A 144 -6.02 7.38 -3.97
C VAL A 144 -4.95 6.33 -3.73
N GLN A 145 -4.42 6.21 -2.51
CA GLN A 145 -3.35 5.27 -2.22
C GLN A 145 -3.81 3.82 -2.39
N LEU A 146 -5.03 3.48 -1.94
CA LEU A 146 -5.62 2.16 -2.16
C LEU A 146 -5.85 1.88 -3.64
N ALA A 147 -6.35 2.86 -4.41
CA ALA A 147 -6.52 2.71 -5.85
C ALA A 147 -5.18 2.43 -6.56
N VAL A 148 -4.11 3.15 -6.20
CA VAL A 148 -2.76 2.93 -6.73
C VAL A 148 -2.26 1.52 -6.42
N PHE A 149 -2.48 1.03 -5.20
CA PHE A 149 -2.15 -0.34 -4.81
C PHE A 149 -2.86 -1.38 -5.67
N TRP A 150 -4.17 -1.23 -5.88
CA TRP A 150 -4.95 -2.17 -6.68
C TRP A 150 -4.57 -2.16 -8.16
N ILE A 151 -4.18 -1.00 -8.69
CA ILE A 151 -3.62 -0.90 -10.05
C ILE A 151 -2.32 -1.73 -10.12
N GLY A 152 -1.42 -1.56 -9.16
CA GLY A 152 -0.12 -2.25 -9.14
C GLY A 152 -0.17 -3.73 -8.75
N TYR A 153 -1.28 -4.19 -8.16
CA TYR A 153 -1.41 -5.59 -7.72
C TYR A 153 -1.51 -6.58 -8.87
N HIS A 154 -2.25 -6.25 -9.92
CA HIS A 154 -2.46 -7.18 -11.03
C HIS A 154 -1.28 -7.18 -12.00
N PRO A 155 -0.82 -8.36 -12.46
CA PRO A 155 0.35 -8.47 -13.32
C PRO A 155 0.14 -7.73 -14.64
N GLY A 156 1.14 -6.94 -15.04
CA GLY A 156 1.17 -6.31 -16.35
C GLY A 156 2.02 -5.04 -16.36
N ARG A 157 3.00 -4.98 -17.26
CA ARG A 157 3.97 -3.87 -17.36
C ARG A 157 3.34 -2.48 -17.39
N ALA A 158 2.23 -2.31 -18.10
CA ALA A 158 1.53 -1.03 -18.17
C ALA A 158 0.93 -0.62 -16.82
N ARG A 159 0.40 -1.59 -16.06
CA ARG A 159 -0.15 -1.37 -14.72
C ARG A 159 0.95 -1.09 -13.71
N ASP A 160 2.08 -1.79 -13.80
CA ASP A 160 3.26 -1.53 -12.97
C ASP A 160 3.80 -0.12 -13.17
N ILE A 161 3.94 0.31 -14.43
CA ILE A 161 4.39 1.68 -14.75
C ILE A 161 3.37 2.69 -14.24
N ALA A 162 2.07 2.44 -14.45
CA ALA A 162 1.01 3.33 -14.01
C ALA A 162 0.97 3.46 -12.47
N SER A 163 1.05 2.36 -11.72
CA SER A 163 1.03 2.39 -10.26
C SER A 163 2.25 3.13 -9.70
N VAL A 164 3.43 2.89 -10.25
CA VAL A 164 4.66 3.61 -9.86
C VAL A 164 4.52 5.10 -10.17
N ALA A 165 4.14 5.47 -11.40
CA ALA A 165 4.01 6.87 -11.80
C ALA A 165 2.95 7.61 -10.96
N LEU A 166 1.80 6.99 -10.73
CA LEU A 166 0.73 7.56 -9.90
C LEU A 166 1.15 7.69 -8.44
N SER A 167 1.89 6.72 -7.89
CA SER A 167 2.39 6.79 -6.51
C SER A 167 3.34 7.97 -6.30
N TYR A 168 4.24 8.24 -7.25
CA TYR A 168 5.15 9.40 -7.20
C TYR A 168 4.40 10.71 -7.39
N ALA A 169 3.52 10.78 -8.41
CA ALA A 169 2.71 11.96 -8.65
C ALA A 169 1.86 12.31 -7.41
N TRP A 170 1.28 11.30 -6.76
CA TRP A 170 0.51 11.46 -5.53
C TRP A 170 1.37 11.94 -4.36
N LEU A 171 2.51 11.30 -4.09
CA LEU A 171 3.45 11.71 -3.05
C LEU A 171 3.86 13.18 -3.22
N PHE A 172 4.27 13.57 -4.43
CA PHE A 172 4.70 14.94 -4.71
C PHE A 172 3.55 15.94 -4.57
N PHE A 173 2.39 15.60 -5.12
CA PHE A 173 1.20 16.43 -4.98
C PHE A 173 0.83 16.64 -3.51
N MET A 174 0.87 15.59 -2.70
CA MET A 174 0.53 15.66 -1.27
C MET A 174 1.51 16.51 -0.48
N PHE A 175 2.82 16.45 -0.76
CA PHE A 175 3.78 17.38 -0.16
C PHE A 175 3.42 18.84 -0.46
N ALA A 176 3.14 19.15 -1.73
CA ALA A 176 2.77 20.52 -2.10
C ALA A 176 1.45 20.98 -1.45
N VAL A 177 0.43 20.13 -1.46
CA VAL A 177 -0.85 20.43 -0.80
C VAL A 177 -0.61 20.68 0.68
N ASP A 178 0.05 19.76 1.38
CA ASP A 178 0.17 19.80 2.84
C ASP A 178 0.89 21.06 3.35
N PHE A 179 1.92 21.51 2.64
CA PHE A 179 2.76 22.62 3.10
C PHE A 179 2.39 23.97 2.51
N THR A 180 1.64 24.03 1.41
CA THR A 180 1.07 25.30 0.90
C THR A 180 -0.28 25.64 1.52
N SER A 181 -1.02 24.64 2.00
CA SER A 181 -2.35 24.83 2.57
C SER A 181 -2.39 25.75 3.79
N PRO A 182 -1.47 25.69 4.77
CA PRO A 182 -1.53 26.50 5.99
C PRO A 182 -1.73 28.00 5.72
N VAL A 183 -0.90 28.59 4.85
CA VAL A 183 -1.04 30.02 4.51
C VAL A 183 -2.34 30.31 3.78
N LEU A 184 -2.77 29.45 2.85
CA LEU A 184 -4.01 29.67 2.09
C LEU A 184 -5.28 29.46 2.95
N GLN A 185 -5.26 28.49 3.87
CA GLN A 185 -6.32 28.24 4.84
C GLN A 185 -6.46 29.39 5.84
N ARG A 186 -5.34 29.98 6.29
CA ARG A 186 -5.33 31.19 7.14
C ARG A 186 -6.04 32.38 6.51
N HIS A 187 -6.17 32.38 5.19
CA HIS A 187 -6.90 33.41 4.44
C HIS A 187 -8.26 32.91 3.93
N GLY A 188 -8.93 32.06 4.72
CA GLY A 188 -10.30 31.56 4.46
C GLY A 188 -10.38 30.50 3.35
N GLY A 189 -9.27 29.82 3.07
CA GLY A 189 -9.15 28.79 2.03
C GLY A 189 -9.67 27.43 2.45
N HIS A 190 -10.45 26.79 1.57
CA HIS A 190 -10.79 25.38 1.69
C HIS A 190 -10.01 24.58 0.65
N TYR A 191 -9.82 23.28 0.89
CA TYR A 191 -9.08 22.41 -0.04
C TYR A 191 -9.66 22.45 -1.45
N SER A 192 -10.98 22.52 -1.62
CA SER A 192 -11.59 22.65 -2.96
C SER A 192 -11.10 23.85 -3.79
N ARG A 193 -10.65 24.92 -3.14
CA ARG A 193 -10.06 26.10 -3.78
C ARG A 193 -8.55 25.96 -3.93
N ILE A 194 -7.88 25.48 -2.88
CA ILE A 194 -6.42 25.26 -2.86
C ILE A 194 -6.01 24.26 -3.95
N LEU A 195 -6.70 23.13 -4.04
CA LEU A 195 -6.45 22.10 -5.05
C LEU A 195 -6.62 22.65 -6.48
N LYS A 196 -7.58 23.54 -6.72
CA LYS A 196 -7.73 24.20 -8.05
C LYS A 196 -6.54 25.08 -8.39
N VAL A 197 -6.03 25.85 -7.43
CA VAL A 197 -4.86 26.72 -7.63
C VAL A 197 -3.64 25.86 -7.94
N LEU A 198 -3.40 24.82 -7.15
CA LEU A 198 -2.27 23.92 -7.38
C LEU A 198 -2.38 23.14 -8.70
N ALA A 199 -3.59 22.72 -9.08
CA ALA A 199 -3.85 22.02 -10.34
C ALA A 199 -3.67 22.88 -11.60
N ARG A 200 -3.74 24.22 -11.47
CA ARG A 200 -3.39 25.13 -12.58
C ARG A 200 -1.89 25.28 -12.78
N HIS A 201 -1.08 24.90 -11.79
CA HIS A 201 0.38 24.93 -11.83
C HIS A 201 0.98 23.54 -11.59
N PRO A 202 0.61 22.51 -12.37
CA PRO A 202 0.96 21.12 -12.06
C PRO A 202 2.47 20.91 -12.00
N VAL A 203 3.25 21.57 -12.87
CA VAL A 203 4.71 21.47 -12.89
C VAL A 203 5.33 22.09 -11.62
N ALA A 204 4.84 23.25 -11.18
CA ALA A 204 5.33 23.89 -9.96
C ALA A 204 4.95 23.10 -8.71
N THR A 205 3.71 22.60 -8.66
CA THR A 205 3.18 21.77 -7.57
C THR A 205 3.96 20.46 -7.45
N LEU A 206 4.09 19.70 -8.54
CA LEU A 206 4.83 18.43 -8.53
C LEU A 206 6.34 18.65 -8.33
N GLY A 207 6.90 19.73 -8.90
CA GLY A 207 8.31 20.09 -8.71
C GLY A 207 8.64 20.44 -7.26
N PHE A 208 7.79 21.23 -6.60
CA PHE A 208 7.89 21.50 -5.16
C PHE A 208 7.85 20.19 -4.37
N GLY A 209 6.85 19.35 -4.63
CA GLY A 209 6.70 18.07 -3.95
C GLY A 209 7.89 17.15 -4.11
N ALA A 210 8.38 16.99 -5.34
CA ALA A 210 9.54 16.18 -5.66
C ALA A 210 10.80 16.65 -4.93
N LEU A 211 11.02 17.97 -4.87
CA LEU A 211 12.18 18.57 -4.20
C LEU A 211 12.22 18.22 -2.70
N PHE A 212 11.08 18.29 -2.01
CA PHE A 212 11.01 18.03 -0.57
C PHE A 212 10.82 16.56 -0.21
N ALA A 213 10.33 15.73 -1.13
CA ALA A 213 10.32 14.28 -0.98
C ALA A 213 11.67 13.62 -1.30
N ALA A 214 12.55 14.30 -2.06
CA ALA A 214 13.82 13.75 -2.53
C ALA A 214 14.73 13.19 -1.41
N PRO A 215 14.93 13.86 -0.26
CA PRO A 215 15.78 13.31 0.80
C PRO A 215 15.31 11.93 1.27
N SER A 216 14.00 11.77 1.48
CA SER A 216 13.39 10.53 1.95
C SER A 216 13.43 9.42 0.88
N LEU A 217 13.29 9.79 -0.39
CA LEU A 217 13.42 8.87 -1.52
C LEU A 217 14.86 8.39 -1.70
N VAL A 218 15.84 9.29 -1.57
CA VAL A 218 17.26 8.90 -1.58
C VAL A 218 17.55 7.98 -0.40
N ALA A 219 17.05 8.31 0.80
CA ALA A 219 17.22 7.48 1.97
C ALA A 219 16.59 6.09 1.82
N SER A 220 15.40 5.97 1.22
CA SER A 220 14.75 4.65 0.98
C SER A 220 15.56 3.77 0.03
N ARG A 221 16.29 4.37 -0.91
CA ARG A 221 17.18 3.63 -1.82
C ARG A 221 18.49 3.21 -1.16
N LEU A 222 19.08 4.09 -0.36
CA LEU A 222 20.36 3.83 0.31
C LEU A 222 20.22 2.90 1.52
N TRP A 223 19.11 2.99 2.26
CA TRP A 223 18.85 2.21 3.46
C TRP A 223 17.50 1.49 3.40
N PRO A 224 17.38 0.43 2.57
CA PRO A 224 16.11 -0.20 2.16
C PRO A 224 15.25 -0.79 3.28
N HIS A 225 15.78 -0.93 4.49
CA HIS A 225 15.11 -1.55 5.63
C HIS A 225 15.28 -0.74 6.93
N ASP A 226 15.89 0.45 6.85
CA ASP A 226 16.16 1.27 8.02
C ASP A 226 15.14 2.42 8.10
N LEU A 227 14.06 2.18 8.83
CA LEU A 227 13.02 3.18 9.04
C LEU A 227 13.55 4.42 9.78
N TRP A 228 14.60 4.32 10.59
CA TRP A 228 15.17 5.48 11.28
C TRP A 228 15.82 6.43 10.29
N MET A 229 16.61 5.90 9.35
CA MET A 229 17.25 6.71 8.30
C MET A 229 16.21 7.31 7.36
N ILE A 230 15.23 6.51 6.93
CA ILE A 230 14.15 6.97 6.05
C ILE A 230 13.32 8.07 6.72
N PHE A 231 12.88 7.85 7.96
CA PHE A 231 12.07 8.83 8.67
C PHE A 231 12.88 10.06 9.10
N GLY A 232 14.15 9.91 9.47
CA GLY A 232 15.03 11.04 9.75
C GLY A 232 15.18 11.96 8.53
N ALA A 233 15.44 11.38 7.35
CA ALA A 233 15.46 12.14 6.10
C ALA A 233 14.09 12.78 5.79
N ASN A 234 12.99 12.08 6.09
CA ASN A 234 11.65 12.61 5.89
C ASN A 234 11.32 13.77 6.83
N VAL A 235 11.76 13.74 8.10
CA VAL A 235 11.61 14.88 9.02
C VAL A 235 12.33 16.11 8.47
N ILE A 236 13.54 15.95 7.93
CA ILE A 236 14.28 17.07 7.31
C ILE A 236 13.47 17.65 6.14
N GLY A 237 12.98 16.78 5.25
CA GLY A 237 12.13 17.17 4.12
C GLY A 237 10.88 17.93 4.56
N ILE A 238 10.12 17.36 5.52
CA ILE A 238 8.90 17.94 6.10
C ILE A 238 9.15 19.29 6.77
N ALA A 239 10.19 19.39 7.60
CA ALA A 239 10.50 20.61 8.33
C ALA A 239 10.90 21.75 7.40
N TRP A 240 11.70 21.45 6.37
CA TRP A 240 12.07 22.44 5.37
C TRP A 240 10.86 22.82 4.49
N ALA A 241 10.06 21.83 4.10
CA ALA A 241 8.85 22.04 3.31
C ALA A 241 7.83 22.92 4.05
N ALA A 242 7.71 22.84 5.37
CA ALA A 242 6.81 23.70 6.14
C ALA A 242 7.11 25.20 5.93
N VAL A 243 8.38 25.58 5.90
CA VAL A 243 8.80 26.97 5.67
C VAL A 243 8.68 27.34 4.20
N ALA A 244 9.21 26.49 3.33
CA ALA A 244 9.19 26.69 1.89
C ALA A 244 7.77 26.74 1.31
N GLY A 245 6.86 25.93 1.86
CA GLY A 245 5.46 25.84 1.49
C GLY A 245 4.67 27.08 1.89
N THR A 246 4.91 27.66 3.08
CA THR A 246 4.36 28.97 3.45
C THR A 246 4.79 30.05 2.45
N TRP A 247 6.08 30.06 2.06
CA TRP A 247 6.58 31.01 1.07
C TRP A 247 5.96 30.77 -0.32
N PHE A 248 5.87 29.52 -0.76
CA PHE A 248 5.31 29.17 -2.07
C PHE A 248 3.81 29.46 -2.13
N GLY A 249 3.05 29.07 -1.11
CA GLY A 249 1.63 29.38 -0.98
C GLY A 249 1.35 30.88 -0.97
N ALA A 250 2.21 31.70 -0.35
CA ALA A 250 2.09 33.15 -0.41
C ALA A 250 2.24 33.70 -1.85
N HIS A 251 3.10 33.10 -2.68
CA HIS A 251 3.22 33.48 -4.10
C HIS A 251 2.02 33.03 -4.95
N LEU A 252 1.25 32.07 -4.46
CA LEU A 252 -0.01 31.64 -5.08
C LEU A 252 -1.21 32.46 -4.58
N TYR A 253 -1.03 33.36 -3.61
CA TYR A 253 -2.11 34.06 -2.93
C TYR A 253 -3.01 34.87 -3.87
N ASP A 254 -2.44 35.67 -4.76
CA ASP A 254 -3.21 36.50 -5.71
C ASP A 254 -4.11 35.66 -6.62
N GLU A 255 -3.63 34.47 -7.01
CA GLU A 255 -4.43 33.56 -7.82
C GLU A 255 -5.47 32.83 -6.97
N PHE A 256 -5.09 32.42 -5.77
CA PHE A 256 -6.02 31.89 -4.80
C PHE A 256 -7.18 32.87 -4.60
N GLU A 257 -6.93 34.16 -4.35
CA GLU A 257 -7.95 35.19 -4.14
C GLU A 257 -8.91 35.30 -5.34
N ARG A 258 -8.41 35.19 -6.57
CA ARG A 258 -9.22 35.21 -7.80
C ARG A 258 -9.97 33.90 -8.08
N THR A 259 -9.59 32.81 -7.41
CA THR A 259 -10.18 31.48 -7.66
C THR A 259 -11.46 31.28 -6.85
N ALA A 260 -12.59 31.10 -7.53
CA ALA A 260 -13.84 30.75 -6.87
C ALA A 260 -13.82 29.33 -6.28
N ARG A 261 -14.54 29.15 -5.17
CA ARG A 261 -14.79 27.82 -4.58
C ARG A 261 -15.50 26.91 -5.59
N ALA A 262 -15.34 25.60 -5.43
CA ALA A 262 -16.12 24.65 -6.21
C ALA A 262 -17.62 24.78 -5.88
N GLY A 263 -18.46 24.79 -6.92
CA GLY A 263 -19.91 24.74 -6.76
C GLY A 263 -20.35 23.44 -6.09
N ILE A 264 -21.55 23.43 -5.51
CA ILE A 264 -22.03 22.29 -4.70
C ILE A 264 -22.04 20.97 -5.46
N ALA A 265 -22.43 20.98 -6.74
CA ALA A 265 -22.45 19.79 -7.60
C ALA A 265 -21.06 19.15 -7.76
N VAL A 266 -20.02 19.96 -8.03
CA VAL A 266 -18.64 19.47 -8.17
C VAL A 266 -18.12 18.90 -6.86
N ARG A 267 -18.44 19.53 -5.73
CA ARG A 267 -18.04 19.01 -4.41
C ARG A 267 -18.76 17.70 -4.08
N ALA A 268 -20.06 17.60 -4.40
CA ALA A 268 -20.84 16.39 -4.18
C ALA A 268 -20.29 15.24 -5.03
N LEU A 269 -19.97 15.49 -6.31
CA LEU A 269 -19.32 14.52 -7.18
C LEU A 269 -17.95 14.10 -6.65
N ALA A 270 -17.11 15.05 -6.21
CA ALA A 270 -15.81 14.73 -5.62
C ALA A 270 -15.94 13.82 -4.39
N TRP A 271 -16.90 14.10 -3.51
CA TRP A 271 -17.18 13.23 -2.36
C TRP A 271 -17.73 11.87 -2.76
N ALA A 272 -18.64 11.81 -3.72
CA ALA A 272 -19.16 10.55 -4.24
C ALA A 272 -18.03 9.68 -4.81
N MET A 273 -17.05 10.29 -5.50
CA MET A 273 -15.86 9.58 -5.98
C MET A 273 -14.97 9.09 -4.84
N VAL A 274 -14.70 9.91 -3.83
CA VAL A 274 -13.87 9.50 -2.67
C VAL A 274 -14.55 8.38 -1.89
N VAL A 275 -15.82 8.54 -1.53
CA VAL A 275 -16.60 7.53 -0.78
C VAL A 275 -16.76 6.27 -1.62
N GLY A 276 -17.09 6.39 -2.90
CA GLY A 276 -17.19 5.26 -3.82
C GLY A 276 -15.87 4.50 -3.95
N ALA A 277 -14.73 5.21 -4.05
CA ALA A 277 -13.41 4.59 -4.05
C ALA A 277 -13.12 3.88 -2.73
N LEU A 278 -13.37 4.51 -1.58
CA LEU A 278 -13.16 3.87 -0.26
C LEU A 278 -14.03 2.62 -0.09
N ALA A 279 -15.32 2.69 -0.44
CA ALA A 279 -16.24 1.57 -0.38
C ALA A 279 -15.82 0.44 -1.31
N PHE A 280 -15.45 0.75 -2.56
CA PHE A 280 -14.97 -0.24 -3.52
C PHE A 280 -13.69 -0.93 -3.04
N ASN A 281 -12.70 -0.17 -2.59
CA ASN A 281 -11.45 -0.71 -2.05
C ASN A 281 -11.69 -1.56 -0.80
N GLY A 282 -12.50 -1.07 0.14
CA GLY A 282 -12.87 -1.78 1.36
C GLY A 282 -13.60 -3.10 1.07
N TYR A 283 -14.57 -3.08 0.16
CA TYR A 283 -15.27 -4.29 -0.29
C TYR A 283 -14.31 -5.30 -0.93
N ARG A 284 -13.45 -4.86 -1.86
CA ARG A 284 -12.50 -5.75 -2.55
C ARG A 284 -11.51 -6.39 -1.57
N THR A 285 -10.92 -5.60 -0.66
CA THR A 285 -10.00 -6.12 0.35
C THR A 285 -10.71 -7.02 1.35
N GLY A 286 -11.90 -6.63 1.82
CA GLY A 286 -12.70 -7.43 2.75
C GLY A 286 -13.14 -8.77 2.16
N ALA A 287 -13.62 -8.78 0.91
CA ALA A 287 -13.99 -10.00 0.20
C ALA A 287 -12.79 -10.94 0.02
N LEU A 288 -11.61 -10.40 -0.24
CA LEU A 288 -10.39 -11.19 -0.36
C LEU A 288 -9.95 -11.77 0.99
N VAL A 289 -9.96 -10.98 2.07
CA VAL A 289 -9.66 -11.46 3.43
C VAL A 289 -10.64 -12.56 3.84
N LEU A 290 -11.93 -12.37 3.56
CA LEU A 290 -12.96 -13.38 3.81
C LEU A 290 -12.73 -14.65 3.00
N SER A 291 -12.39 -14.52 1.71
CA SER A 291 -12.07 -15.66 0.86
C SER A 291 -10.86 -16.43 1.37
N VAL A 292 -9.76 -15.74 1.71
CA VAL A 292 -8.59 -16.38 2.35
C VAL A 292 -8.98 -17.03 3.68
N HIS A 293 -9.81 -16.39 4.49
CA HIS A 293 -10.28 -16.97 5.75
C HIS A 293 -11.06 -18.26 5.52
N HIS A 294 -12.04 -18.28 4.61
CA HIS A 294 -12.81 -19.48 4.29
C HIS A 294 -11.93 -20.57 3.67
N LYS A 295 -11.07 -20.24 2.72
CA LYS A 295 -10.18 -21.23 2.08
C LYS A 295 -9.11 -21.75 3.03
N SER A 296 -8.66 -20.95 3.99
CA SER A 296 -7.74 -21.43 5.03
C SER A 296 -8.35 -22.50 5.95
N GLN A 297 -9.69 -22.66 5.98
CA GLN A 297 -10.32 -23.77 6.72
C GLN A 297 -9.96 -25.14 6.15
N LEU A 298 -9.46 -25.22 4.90
CA LEU A 298 -8.85 -26.44 4.34
C LEU A 298 -7.77 -27.03 5.25
N LEU A 299 -7.01 -26.17 5.94
CA LEU A 299 -5.94 -26.59 6.84
C LEU A 299 -6.46 -27.21 8.15
N LYS A 300 -7.78 -27.18 8.37
CA LYS A 300 -8.43 -27.69 9.60
C LYS A 300 -9.32 -28.89 9.32
N LEU A 301 -9.33 -29.40 8.09
CA LEU A 301 -10.05 -30.64 7.77
C LEU A 301 -9.24 -31.84 8.26
N ASP A 302 -9.95 -32.90 8.63
CA ASP A 302 -9.31 -34.18 8.96
C ASP A 302 -9.24 -35.03 7.69
N TYR A 303 -8.06 -35.55 7.38
CA TYR A 303 -7.78 -36.31 6.16
C TYR A 303 -7.41 -37.74 6.52
N ASP A 304 -8.18 -38.70 6.02
CA ASP A 304 -7.92 -40.14 6.11
C ASP A 304 -7.63 -40.69 4.72
N VAL A 305 -6.37 -41.06 4.48
CA VAL A 305 -5.88 -41.49 3.17
C VAL A 305 -5.97 -43.01 3.04
N ALA A 306 -6.79 -43.48 2.11
CA ALA A 306 -6.91 -44.90 1.82
C ALA A 306 -5.73 -45.34 0.93
N LEU A 307 -4.57 -45.65 1.52
CA LEU A 307 -3.36 -46.05 0.78
C LEU A 307 -3.58 -47.24 -0.18
N SER A 308 -4.58 -48.09 0.09
CA SER A 308 -4.97 -49.20 -0.79
C SER A 308 -5.56 -48.77 -2.13
N SER A 309 -6.01 -47.51 -2.26
CA SER A 309 -6.56 -46.92 -3.49
C SER A 309 -5.50 -46.22 -4.35
N PHE A 310 -4.23 -46.23 -3.91
CA PHE A 310 -3.14 -45.59 -4.63
C PHE A 310 -2.91 -46.27 -5.99
N GLY A 311 -2.97 -45.49 -7.06
CA GLY A 311 -2.69 -45.94 -8.41
C GLY A 311 -1.87 -44.93 -9.20
N ILE A 312 -1.06 -45.44 -10.12
CA ILE A 312 -0.24 -44.65 -11.04
C ILE A 312 -0.69 -44.96 -12.46
N ASP A 313 -1.16 -43.94 -13.16
CA ASP A 313 -1.48 -43.97 -14.57
C ASP A 313 -0.22 -43.61 -15.37
N LEU A 314 0.40 -44.62 -15.96
CA LEU A 314 1.60 -44.43 -16.77
C LEU A 314 1.26 -43.80 -18.13
N PRO A 315 2.10 -42.87 -18.64
CA PRO A 315 1.89 -42.26 -19.93
C PRO A 315 1.95 -43.31 -21.04
N PRO A 316 1.10 -43.21 -22.08
CA PRO A 316 1.21 -44.07 -23.24
C PRO A 316 2.56 -43.83 -23.93
N LEU A 317 3.25 -44.89 -24.35
CA LEU A 317 4.60 -44.85 -24.96
C LEU A 317 4.84 -43.74 -26.01
N ARG A 318 3.78 -43.33 -26.73
CA ARG A 318 3.79 -42.23 -27.70
C ARG A 318 4.04 -40.83 -27.10
N SER A 319 3.61 -40.54 -25.87
CA SER A 319 3.81 -39.22 -25.23
C SER A 319 5.21 -39.07 -24.63
N VAL A 320 5.89 -40.17 -24.34
CA VAL A 320 7.30 -40.16 -23.93
C VAL A 320 8.20 -39.61 -25.05
N LEU A 321 7.84 -39.85 -26.31
CA LEU A 321 8.56 -39.33 -27.48
C LEU A 321 8.29 -37.83 -27.74
N SER A 322 7.16 -37.28 -27.27
CA SER A 322 6.78 -35.87 -27.48
C SER A 322 7.32 -34.90 -26.42
N ARG A 323 8.21 -35.34 -25.53
CA ARG A 323 8.85 -34.55 -24.44
C ARG A 323 7.92 -34.00 -23.35
N GLU A 324 6.63 -34.31 -23.40
CA GLU A 324 5.66 -34.01 -22.34
C GLU A 324 5.24 -35.33 -21.68
N VAL A 325 5.93 -35.67 -20.58
CA VAL A 325 5.61 -36.85 -19.77
C VAL A 325 4.62 -36.43 -18.70
N GLU A 326 3.35 -36.73 -18.92
CA GLU A 326 2.31 -36.64 -17.90
C GLU A 326 2.15 -38.00 -17.21
N MET A 327 2.38 -38.05 -15.90
CA MET A 327 2.04 -39.21 -15.06
C MET A 327 0.79 -38.87 -14.25
N GLY A 328 -0.21 -39.74 -14.27
CA GLY A 328 -1.35 -39.62 -13.36
C GLY A 328 -1.02 -40.35 -12.05
N VAL A 329 -1.27 -39.71 -10.92
CA VAL A 329 -1.29 -40.37 -9.61
C VAL A 329 -2.68 -40.18 -9.05
N HIS A 330 -3.32 -41.23 -8.55
CA HIS A 330 -4.62 -41.10 -7.91
C HIS A 330 -4.68 -41.84 -6.58
N LEU A 331 -5.44 -41.28 -5.63
CA LEU A 331 -5.68 -41.85 -4.32
C LEU A 331 -7.02 -41.33 -3.79
N ASP A 332 -7.75 -42.18 -3.09
CA ASP A 332 -9.00 -41.82 -2.41
C ASP A 332 -8.69 -41.28 -1.01
N VAL A 333 -9.24 -40.11 -0.72
CA VAL A 333 -9.13 -39.46 0.59
C VAL A 333 -10.53 -39.30 1.16
N ARG A 334 -10.72 -39.76 2.38
CA ARG A 334 -11.90 -39.42 3.18
C ARG A 334 -11.60 -38.15 3.95
N ILE A 335 -12.40 -37.12 3.71
CA ILE A 335 -12.19 -35.77 4.24
C ILE A 335 -13.35 -35.45 5.17
N HIS A 336 -13.08 -35.25 6.45
CA HIS A 336 -14.05 -34.77 7.43
C HIS A 336 -13.86 -33.27 7.66
N ASN A 337 -14.95 -32.51 7.64
CA ASN A 337 -14.94 -31.08 7.91
C ASN A 337 -15.49 -30.79 9.32
N PRO A 338 -14.63 -30.63 10.33
CA PRO A 338 -15.06 -30.28 11.67
C PRO A 338 -15.40 -28.78 11.82
N THR A 339 -15.19 -27.98 10.78
CA THR A 339 -15.38 -26.52 10.84
C THR A 339 -16.84 -26.13 10.61
N PRO A 340 -17.27 -24.95 11.09
CA PRO A 340 -18.64 -24.46 10.86
C PRO A 340 -18.83 -23.85 9.46
N PHE A 341 -17.86 -24.01 8.55
CA PHE A 341 -17.88 -23.41 7.22
C PHE A 341 -17.82 -24.51 6.16
N ASP A 342 -18.60 -24.36 5.10
CA ASP A 342 -18.44 -25.19 3.92
C ASP A 342 -17.09 -24.89 3.26
N VAL A 343 -16.38 -25.93 2.85
CA VAL A 343 -15.06 -25.79 2.25
C VAL A 343 -15.09 -26.29 0.82
N ALA A 344 -14.73 -25.42 -0.11
CA ALA A 344 -14.68 -25.74 -1.54
C ALA A 344 -13.33 -25.39 -2.17
N ILE A 345 -12.79 -26.33 -2.95
CA ILE A 345 -11.67 -26.12 -3.87
C ILE A 345 -12.23 -26.19 -5.29
N GLU A 346 -12.12 -25.08 -6.02
CA GLU A 346 -12.57 -25.01 -7.42
C GLU A 346 -11.37 -24.98 -8.36
N ARG A 347 -10.58 -23.91 -8.24
CA ARG A 347 -9.39 -23.69 -9.04
C ARG A 347 -8.18 -23.76 -8.13
N ASN A 348 -7.29 -24.68 -8.46
CA ASN A 348 -6.07 -24.90 -7.72
C ASN A 348 -4.94 -25.34 -8.65
N ARG A 349 -3.73 -25.26 -8.14
CA ARG A 349 -2.51 -25.68 -8.79
C ARG A 349 -1.61 -26.30 -7.73
N LEU A 350 -1.31 -27.58 -7.84
CA LEU A 350 -0.28 -28.23 -7.04
C LEU A 350 1.06 -28.05 -7.73
N VAL A 351 2.07 -27.60 -6.98
CA VAL A 351 3.45 -27.52 -7.45
C VAL A 351 4.29 -28.43 -6.57
N LEU A 352 4.99 -29.38 -7.21
CA LEU A 352 6.03 -30.17 -6.59
C LEU A 352 7.37 -29.58 -7.00
N ALA A 353 8.17 -29.18 -6.03
CA ALA A 353 9.50 -28.62 -6.24
C ALA A 353 10.55 -29.48 -5.53
N HIS A 354 11.75 -29.48 -6.07
CA HIS A 354 12.92 -30.08 -5.44
C HIS A 354 14.01 -29.03 -5.39
N ASP A 355 14.52 -28.74 -4.20
CA ASP A 355 15.53 -27.69 -3.97
C ASP A 355 15.07 -26.32 -4.52
N GLY A 356 13.80 -25.98 -4.23
CA GLY A 356 13.14 -24.75 -4.68
C GLY A 356 12.78 -24.69 -6.18
N ALA A 357 13.29 -25.59 -7.01
CA ALA A 357 13.00 -25.60 -8.45
C ALA A 357 11.80 -26.51 -8.77
N PRO A 358 10.76 -26.02 -9.47
CA PRO A 358 9.59 -26.82 -9.81
C PRO A 358 9.99 -28.02 -10.66
N VAL A 359 9.58 -29.20 -10.21
CA VAL A 359 9.79 -30.48 -10.91
C VAL A 359 8.51 -30.87 -11.62
N ALA A 360 7.36 -30.64 -10.99
CA ALA A 360 6.07 -30.92 -11.59
C ALA A 360 4.97 -29.98 -11.15
N THR A 361 3.95 -29.89 -11.99
CA THR A 361 2.72 -29.17 -11.70
C THR A 361 1.52 -30.06 -11.99
N GLY A 362 0.50 -29.96 -11.16
CA GLY A 362 -0.77 -30.64 -11.34
C GLY A 362 -1.94 -29.86 -10.76
N ARG A 363 -3.10 -30.50 -10.71
CA ARG A 363 -4.34 -29.92 -10.18
C ARG A 363 -5.12 -31.01 -9.45
N LEU A 364 -5.69 -30.64 -8.32
CA LEU A 364 -6.70 -31.45 -7.63
C LEU A 364 -8.04 -31.28 -8.34
N ALA A 365 -8.82 -32.36 -8.39
CA ALA A 365 -10.21 -32.28 -8.82
C ALA A 365 -10.98 -31.29 -7.92
N PRO A 366 -11.94 -30.52 -8.48
CA PRO A 366 -12.80 -29.70 -7.66
C PRO A 366 -13.51 -30.53 -6.60
N MET A 367 -13.56 -30.03 -5.37
CA MET A 367 -14.21 -30.72 -4.25
C MET A 367 -14.96 -29.72 -3.37
N SER A 368 -16.04 -30.19 -2.75
CA SER A 368 -16.82 -29.45 -1.76
C SER A 368 -17.13 -30.35 -0.58
N VAL A 369 -16.75 -29.92 0.62
CA VAL A 369 -16.97 -30.64 1.87
C VAL A 369 -17.84 -29.75 2.78
N PRO A 370 -19.14 -30.03 2.89
CA PRO A 370 -20.05 -29.26 3.75
C PRO A 370 -19.60 -29.28 5.21
N ALA A 371 -19.97 -28.24 5.97
CA ALA A 371 -19.70 -28.16 7.40
C ALA A 371 -20.24 -29.40 8.15
N GLY A 372 -19.40 -30.02 8.98
CA GLY A 372 -19.71 -31.23 9.75
C GLY A 372 -19.81 -32.53 8.95
N ALA A 373 -19.66 -32.49 7.61
CA ALA A 373 -19.80 -33.65 6.76
C ALA A 373 -18.46 -34.39 6.55
N THR A 374 -18.58 -35.64 6.11
CA THR A 374 -17.45 -36.44 5.63
C THR A 374 -17.70 -36.81 4.18
N VAL A 375 -16.74 -36.53 3.31
CA VAL A 375 -16.82 -36.81 1.87
C VAL A 375 -15.64 -37.67 1.46
N GLU A 376 -15.88 -38.70 0.65
CA GLU A 376 -14.81 -39.43 -0.03
C GLU A 376 -14.54 -38.77 -1.38
N GLN A 377 -13.29 -38.37 -1.58
CA GLN A 377 -12.83 -37.68 -2.78
C GLN A 377 -11.65 -38.42 -3.37
N ARG A 378 -11.78 -38.81 -4.64
CA ARG A 378 -10.62 -39.26 -5.42
C ARG A 378 -9.78 -38.05 -5.77
N VAL A 379 -8.58 -37.98 -5.20
CA VAL A 379 -7.55 -37.01 -5.53
C VAL A 379 -6.76 -37.58 -6.69
N ALA A 380 -6.93 -37.01 -7.88
CA ALA A 380 -6.11 -37.28 -9.05
C ALA A 380 -5.12 -36.12 -9.25
N LEU A 381 -3.86 -36.46 -9.51
CA LEU A 381 -2.78 -35.54 -9.77
C LEU A 381 -2.15 -35.89 -11.12
N SER A 382 -2.36 -35.03 -12.11
CA SER A 382 -1.58 -35.08 -13.35
C SER A 382 -0.26 -34.35 -13.13
N VAL A 383 0.85 -35.07 -13.14
CA VAL A 383 2.21 -34.58 -12.91
C VAL A 383 2.87 -34.38 -14.26
N ALA A 384 2.99 -33.13 -14.72
CA ALA A 384 3.81 -32.81 -15.89
C ALA A 384 5.27 -32.61 -15.45
N ILE A 385 6.18 -33.51 -15.84
CA ILE A 385 7.60 -33.41 -15.45
C ILE A 385 8.30 -32.34 -16.30
N ALA A 386 8.94 -31.37 -15.66
CA ALA A 386 9.73 -30.36 -16.36
C ALA A 386 10.92 -31.02 -17.10
N PRO A 387 11.21 -30.68 -18.37
CA PRO A 387 12.30 -31.30 -19.14
C PRO A 387 13.69 -31.17 -18.49
N GLY A 388 13.90 -30.09 -17.72
CA GLY A 388 15.12 -29.87 -16.95
C GLY A 388 15.25 -30.74 -15.70
N ALA A 389 14.15 -31.28 -15.16
CA ALA A 389 14.17 -32.14 -13.98
C ALA A 389 14.72 -33.54 -14.29
N LEU A 390 14.46 -34.08 -15.49
CA LEU A 390 15.01 -35.37 -15.92
C LEU A 390 16.55 -35.39 -15.93
N ARG A 391 17.19 -34.23 -16.14
CA ARG A 391 18.67 -34.10 -16.08
C ARG A 391 19.24 -34.19 -14.67
N ARG A 392 18.42 -34.00 -13.62
CA ARG A 392 18.85 -34.05 -12.22
C ARG A 392 19.03 -35.48 -11.72
N GLY A 393 18.46 -36.49 -12.40
CA GLY A 393 18.71 -37.91 -12.16
C GLY A 393 18.55 -38.30 -10.68
N TRP A 394 19.56 -38.96 -10.13
CA TRP A 394 19.61 -39.42 -8.72
C TRP A 394 19.51 -38.30 -7.68
N ALA A 395 19.78 -37.04 -8.05
CA ALA A 395 19.61 -35.93 -7.12
C ALA A 395 18.15 -35.77 -6.67
N LEU A 396 17.17 -36.23 -7.47
CA LEU A 396 15.75 -36.22 -7.11
C LEU A 396 15.36 -37.30 -6.08
N ALA A 397 16.27 -38.23 -5.75
CA ALA A 397 16.01 -39.28 -4.76
C ALA A 397 16.13 -38.80 -3.31
N ASP A 398 16.67 -37.59 -3.09
CA ASP A 398 16.75 -36.97 -1.77
C ASP A 398 15.37 -36.44 -1.35
N VAL A 399 14.68 -37.18 -0.48
CA VAL A 399 13.30 -36.90 -0.07
C VAL A 399 13.20 -35.59 0.72
N ASP A 400 14.24 -35.25 1.48
CA ASP A 400 14.27 -34.07 2.37
C ASP A 400 14.35 -32.74 1.61
N ARG A 401 14.54 -32.79 0.28
CA ARG A 401 14.61 -31.61 -0.58
C ARG A 401 13.32 -31.34 -1.36
N TRP A 402 12.32 -32.20 -1.20
CA TRP A 402 11.05 -32.05 -1.88
C TRP A 402 10.10 -31.15 -1.09
N SER A 403 9.48 -30.20 -1.79
CA SER A 403 8.38 -29.42 -1.25
C SER A 403 7.14 -29.54 -2.14
N ALA A 404 5.98 -29.52 -1.50
CA ALA A 404 4.70 -29.62 -2.17
C ALA A 404 3.82 -28.45 -1.74
N THR A 405 3.45 -27.58 -2.68
CA THR A 405 2.61 -26.40 -2.40
C THR A 405 1.34 -26.45 -3.24
N LEU A 406 0.20 -26.45 -2.58
CA LEU A 406 -1.11 -26.31 -3.20
C LEU A 406 -1.50 -24.83 -3.23
N TYR A 407 -1.53 -24.25 -4.42
CA TYR A 407 -2.03 -22.90 -4.65
C TYR A 407 -3.53 -22.96 -4.90
N VAL A 408 -4.32 -22.34 -4.03
CA VAL A 408 -5.78 -22.27 -4.17
C VAL A 408 -6.17 -20.87 -4.59
N GLU A 409 -6.89 -20.72 -5.71
CA GLU A 409 -7.36 -19.41 -6.15
C GLU A 409 -8.46 -18.90 -5.21
N VAL A 410 -8.21 -17.79 -4.51
CA VAL A 410 -9.16 -17.13 -3.59
C VAL A 410 -9.89 -15.96 -4.25
N ALA A 411 -9.30 -15.40 -5.30
CA ALA A 411 -9.92 -14.41 -6.19
C ALA A 411 -9.22 -14.48 -7.56
N PRO A 412 -9.82 -13.95 -8.65
CA PRO A 412 -9.20 -13.94 -9.97
C PRO A 412 -7.76 -13.42 -9.96
N GLY A 413 -6.80 -14.30 -10.20
CA GLY A 413 -5.37 -13.97 -10.17
C GLY A 413 -4.78 -13.72 -8.78
N PHE A 414 -5.40 -14.26 -7.73
CA PHE A 414 -4.88 -14.26 -6.36
C PHE A 414 -4.90 -15.69 -5.82
N GLU A 415 -3.71 -16.26 -5.62
CA GLU A 415 -3.51 -17.62 -5.11
C GLU A 415 -3.10 -17.59 -3.63
N PHE A 416 -3.71 -18.46 -2.83
CA PHE A 416 -3.33 -18.75 -1.45
C PHE A 416 -2.50 -20.05 -1.42
N PRO A 417 -1.20 -20.00 -1.05
CA PRO A 417 -0.37 -21.19 -0.95
C PRO A 417 -0.67 -21.95 0.34
N ILE A 418 -0.84 -23.26 0.20
CA ILE A 418 -0.93 -24.23 1.28
C ILE A 418 0.29 -25.16 1.15
N TYR A 419 1.21 -25.07 2.10
CA TYR A 419 2.39 -25.94 2.14
C TYR A 419 2.00 -27.30 2.71
N LEU A 420 2.13 -28.35 1.90
CA LEU A 420 1.80 -29.72 2.26
C LEU A 420 3.03 -30.49 2.74
N ILE A 421 4.19 -30.18 2.16
CA ILE A 421 5.51 -30.72 2.52
C ILE A 421 6.49 -29.54 2.44
N GLU A 422 7.29 -29.33 3.49
CA GLU A 422 8.34 -28.30 3.58
C GLU A 422 9.73 -28.89 3.37
#